data_AF-A0A8E2JAD6-F1
#
_entry.id   AF-A0A8E2JAD6-F1
#
_cell.length_a   1.000
_cell.length_b   1.000
_cell.length_c   1.000
_cell.angle_alpha   90.00
_cell.angle_beta   90.00
_cell.angle_gamma   90.00
#
_symmetry.space_group_name_H-M   'P 1'
#
loop_
_entity.id
_entity.type
_entity.pdbx_description
1 polymer ?
#
loop_
_entity_poly.entity_id
_entity_poly.type
_entity_poly.pdbx_seq_one_letter_code
_entity_poly.pdbx_strand_id
1 'polypeptide(L)'
;MSSMTTWFFKKRGVAFEIVAAGSSLEGVVFPIIVVRLVREVGFRWSIRMSALLILALLILTNLTIKSRLAPKPRPFNLPHFITPLQELPSLITTVAAFLFFLGVFVPINFIQLQAMEHEMSKRVAAYLIPILNAASVFVVLYGFGSGTLVNATRTQVAPNSNIEEIGIRTGVLFAILALAGLVGNPIGGVIDARGNGRFRGLKKFCGVMLMAGSTMCIFAKATLWGLK
;
A
#
# COMPACT_ATOMS: atom_id res chain seq x y z
N MET A 1 8.82 -9.13 -2.83
CA MET A 1 7.71 -9.78 -2.07
C MET A 1 7.63 -11.29 -2.31
N SER A 2 7.73 -11.77 -3.56
CA SER A 2 7.61 -13.19 -3.91
C SER A 2 8.70 -14.12 -3.34
N SER A 3 9.93 -13.63 -3.14
CA SER A 3 11.00 -14.43 -2.52
C SER A 3 10.70 -14.77 -1.05
N MET A 4 10.06 -13.88 -0.30
CA MET A 4 9.80 -14.09 1.13
C MET A 4 8.82 -15.22 1.43
N THR A 5 7.78 -15.39 0.60
CA THR A 5 6.82 -16.50 0.76
C THR A 5 7.52 -17.85 0.69
N THR A 6 8.62 -17.94 -0.07
CA THR A 6 9.36 -19.19 -0.30
C THR A 6 10.42 -19.49 0.76
N TRP A 7 10.96 -18.47 1.43
CA TRP A 7 12.05 -18.59 2.41
C TRP A 7 11.56 -18.80 3.84
N PHE A 8 10.53 -18.07 4.27
CA PHE A 8 9.97 -18.21 5.61
C PHE A 8 8.72 -19.08 5.53
N PHE A 9 8.54 -20.04 6.44
CA PHE A 9 7.31 -20.85 6.57
C PHE A 9 6.60 -20.57 7.90
N LYS A 10 7.32 -20.73 9.03
CA LYS A 10 6.77 -20.58 10.39
C LYS A 10 6.61 -19.13 10.86
N LYS A 11 7.52 -18.22 10.46
CA LYS A 11 7.52 -16.79 10.82
C LYS A 11 7.20 -15.87 9.63
N ARG A 12 6.36 -16.34 8.69
CA ARG A 12 6.00 -15.62 7.46
C ARG A 12 5.42 -14.23 7.73
N GLY A 13 4.45 -14.14 8.63
CA GLY A 13 3.83 -12.86 9.00
C GLY A 13 4.86 -11.82 9.43
N VAL A 14 5.79 -12.22 10.31
CA VAL A 14 6.86 -11.35 10.81
C VAL A 14 7.76 -10.83 9.68
N ALA A 15 8.19 -11.70 8.77
CA ALA A 15 9.02 -11.29 7.63
C ALA A 15 8.29 -10.28 6.73
N PHE A 16 6.98 -10.44 6.57
CA PHE A 16 6.17 -9.51 5.78
C PHE A 16 5.97 -8.16 6.44
N GLU A 17 5.69 -8.12 7.75
CA GLU A 17 5.52 -6.85 8.48
C GLU A 17 6.84 -6.06 8.52
N ILE A 18 8.00 -6.73 8.67
CA ILE A 18 9.32 -6.06 8.60
C ILE A 18 9.52 -5.40 7.24
N VAL A 19 9.20 -6.10 6.14
CA VAL A 19 9.33 -5.52 4.81
C VAL A 19 8.30 -4.41 4.56
N ALA A 20 7.09 -4.55 5.06
CA ALA A 20 6.07 -3.50 4.98
C ALA A 20 6.50 -2.24 5.77
N ALA A 21 7.12 -2.41 6.94
CA ALA A 21 7.69 -1.30 7.71
C ALA A 21 8.78 -0.55 6.93
N GLY A 22 9.53 -1.25 6.07
CA GLY A 22 10.49 -0.65 5.15
C GLY A 22 9.86 0.38 4.20
N SER A 23 8.70 0.09 3.62
CA SER A 23 7.97 1.04 2.76
C SER A 23 7.51 2.29 3.54
N SER A 24 7.06 2.11 4.78
CA SER A 24 6.70 3.23 5.65
C SER A 24 7.93 4.07 6.02
N LEU A 25 9.07 3.44 6.34
CA LEU A 25 10.34 4.12 6.64
C LEU A 25 10.84 4.96 5.45
N GLU A 26 10.76 4.42 4.23
CA GLU A 26 11.08 5.18 3.01
C GLU A 26 10.21 6.45 2.92
N GLY A 27 8.91 6.33 3.19
CA GLY A 27 7.97 7.46 3.22
C GLY A 27 8.26 8.52 4.29
N VAL A 28 9.13 8.23 5.27
CA VAL A 28 9.64 9.19 6.25
C VAL A 28 10.96 9.79 5.77
N VAL A 29 11.93 8.94 5.45
CA VAL A 29 13.32 9.32 5.23
C VAL A 29 13.48 10.02 3.88
N PHE A 30 12.90 9.48 2.81
CA PHE A 30 13.14 9.94 1.44
C PHE A 30 12.62 11.36 1.19
N PRO A 31 11.38 11.74 1.57
CA PRO A 31 10.91 13.11 1.39
C PRO A 31 11.75 14.14 2.16
N ILE A 32 12.24 13.79 3.35
CA ILE A 32 13.06 14.67 4.17
C ILE A 32 14.42 14.92 3.51
N ILE A 33 15.08 13.86 3.03
CA ILE A 33 16.33 13.94 2.28
C ILE A 33 16.17 14.84 1.06
N VAL A 34 15.13 14.61 0.24
CA VAL A 34 14.89 15.40 -0.98
C VAL A 34 14.63 16.88 -0.65
N VAL A 35 13.76 17.18 0.32
CA VAL A 35 13.48 18.58 0.70
C VAL A 35 14.74 19.30 1.19
N ARG A 36 15.63 18.61 1.90
CA ARG A 36 16.93 19.16 2.34
C ARG A 36 17.87 19.39 1.15
N LEU A 37 18.07 18.38 0.31
CA LEU A 37 18.96 18.48 -0.85
C LEU A 37 18.51 19.56 -1.84
N VAL A 38 17.20 19.69 -2.11
CA VAL A 38 16.69 20.73 -3.01
C VAL A 38 17.08 22.13 -2.51
N ARG A 39 17.14 22.34 -1.19
CA ARG A 39 17.50 23.64 -0.59
C ARG A 39 19.00 23.90 -0.58
N GLU A 40 19.82 22.85 -0.49
CA GLU A 40 21.29 22.98 -0.39
C GLU A 40 21.99 22.95 -1.76
N VAL A 41 21.61 22.02 -2.64
CA VAL A 41 22.30 21.78 -3.93
C VAL A 41 21.41 22.05 -5.15
N GLY A 42 20.17 22.50 -4.93
CA GLY A 42 19.21 22.76 -5.98
C GLY A 42 18.53 21.50 -6.54
N PHE A 43 17.44 21.71 -7.28
CA PHE A 43 16.58 20.63 -7.76
C PHE A 43 17.31 19.60 -8.64
N ARG A 44 18.13 20.06 -9.60
CA ARG A 44 18.78 19.20 -10.60
C ARG A 44 19.74 18.19 -9.95
N TRP A 45 20.56 18.64 -9.01
CA TRP A 45 21.49 17.76 -8.27
C TRP A 45 20.78 16.91 -7.23
N SER A 46 19.73 17.44 -6.58
CA SER A 46 18.91 16.65 -5.65
C SER A 46 18.33 15.38 -6.28
N ILE A 47 17.79 15.49 -7.50
CA ILE A 47 17.22 14.32 -8.20
C ILE A 47 18.31 13.31 -8.57
N ARG A 48 19.49 13.76 -9.02
CA ARG A 48 20.62 12.87 -9.35
C ARG A 48 21.13 12.10 -8.13
N MET A 49 21.34 12.79 -7.01
CA MET A 49 21.79 12.16 -5.76
C MET A 49 20.76 11.15 -5.24
N SER A 50 19.47 11.46 -5.37
CA SER A 50 18.39 10.54 -4.99
C SER A 50 18.37 9.30 -5.89
N ALA A 51 18.58 9.48 -7.20
CA ALA A 51 18.69 8.36 -8.15
C ALA A 51 19.92 7.48 -7.86
N LEU A 52 21.06 8.07 -7.51
CA LEU A 52 22.27 7.33 -7.12
C LEU A 52 22.07 6.54 -5.82
N LEU A 53 21.37 7.10 -4.84
CA LEU A 53 21.01 6.39 -3.60
C LEU A 53 20.13 5.18 -3.91
N ILE A 54 19.07 5.35 -4.71
CA ILE A 54 18.18 4.25 -5.11
C ILE A 54 18.97 3.19 -5.87
N LEU A 55 19.86 3.59 -6.78
CA LEU A 55 20.72 2.67 -7.53
C LEU A 55 21.63 1.86 -6.61
N ALA A 56 22.26 2.50 -5.61
CA ALA A 56 23.10 1.81 -4.64
C ALA A 56 22.31 0.77 -3.82
N LEU A 57 21.11 1.13 -3.37
CA LEU A 57 20.21 0.20 -2.67
C LEU A 57 19.74 -0.95 -3.56
N LEU A 58 19.48 -0.69 -4.85
CA LEU A 58 19.11 -1.70 -5.82
C LEU A 58 20.26 -2.69 -6.10
N ILE A 59 21.49 -2.19 -6.25
CA ILE A 59 22.69 -3.03 -6.39
C ILE A 59 22.84 -3.93 -5.17
N LEU A 60 22.76 -3.37 -3.96
CA LEU A 60 22.82 -4.15 -2.73
C LEU A 60 21.71 -5.22 -2.68
N THR A 61 20.50 -4.87 -3.11
CA THR A 61 19.36 -5.79 -3.16
C THR A 61 19.61 -6.93 -4.14
N ASN A 62 20.14 -6.65 -5.32
CA ASN A 62 20.46 -7.67 -6.32
C ASN A 62 21.60 -8.60 -5.87
N LEU A 63 22.55 -8.11 -5.08
CA LEU A 63 23.63 -8.91 -4.53
C LEU A 63 23.21 -9.76 -3.31
N THR A 64 22.22 -9.31 -2.54
CA THR A 64 21.80 -9.97 -1.29
C THR A 64 20.60 -10.91 -1.45
N ILE A 65 19.70 -10.63 -2.40
CA ILE A 65 18.50 -11.45 -2.61
C ILE A 65 18.81 -12.65 -3.51
N LYS A 66 18.65 -13.85 -2.97
CA LYS A 66 18.73 -15.11 -3.71
C LYS A 66 17.35 -15.77 -3.85
N SER A 67 16.97 -16.16 -5.07
CA SER A 67 15.78 -17.00 -5.28
C SER A 67 16.03 -18.40 -4.70
N ARG A 68 15.10 -18.90 -3.87
CA ARG A 68 15.17 -20.26 -3.31
C ARG A 68 14.68 -21.33 -4.28
N LEU A 69 13.75 -20.98 -5.16
CA LEU A 69 13.13 -21.91 -6.10
C LEU A 69 13.71 -21.70 -7.51
N ALA A 70 14.03 -22.81 -8.17
CA ALA A 70 14.42 -22.79 -9.58
C ALA A 70 13.25 -22.24 -10.42
N PRO A 71 13.47 -21.24 -11.29
CA PRO A 71 12.44 -20.75 -12.19
C PRO A 71 11.95 -21.92 -13.06
N LYS A 72 10.71 -22.35 -12.89
CA LYS A 72 10.07 -23.27 -13.82
C LYS A 72 9.43 -22.42 -14.93
N PRO A 73 9.98 -22.39 -16.16
CA PRO A 73 9.37 -21.64 -17.24
C PRO A 73 7.96 -22.19 -17.48
N ARG A 74 6.95 -21.33 -17.36
CA ARG A 74 5.56 -21.65 -17.68
C ARG A 74 5.12 -20.79 -18.86
N PRO A 75 4.33 -21.35 -19.79
CA PRO A 75 3.73 -20.55 -20.84
C PRO A 75 2.84 -19.48 -20.21
N PHE A 76 2.87 -18.28 -20.77
CA PHE A 76 2.04 -17.17 -20.33
C PHE A 76 0.58 -17.46 -20.65
N ASN A 77 -0.21 -17.74 -19.62
CA ASN A 77 -1.63 -18.08 -19.75
C ASN A 77 -2.48 -16.98 -19.09
N LEU A 78 -3.07 -16.10 -19.89
CA LEU A 78 -4.01 -15.05 -19.44
C LEU A 78 -5.10 -15.56 -18.49
N PRO A 79 -5.76 -16.71 -18.78
CA PRO A 79 -6.85 -17.19 -17.95
C PRO A 79 -6.48 -17.28 -16.47
N HIS A 80 -5.24 -17.64 -16.14
CA HIS A 80 -4.76 -17.83 -14.77
C HIS A 80 -4.68 -16.54 -13.96
N PHE A 81 -4.65 -15.37 -14.61
CA PHE A 81 -4.71 -14.06 -13.95
C PHE A 81 -6.15 -13.62 -13.68
N ILE A 82 -7.12 -14.17 -14.41
CA ILE A 82 -8.54 -13.80 -14.34
C ILE A 82 -9.31 -14.79 -13.47
N THR A 83 -8.90 -16.06 -13.41
CA THR A 83 -9.52 -17.10 -12.55
C THR A 83 -9.68 -16.66 -11.09
N PRO A 84 -8.68 -15.99 -10.47
CA PRO A 84 -8.85 -15.47 -9.12
C PRO A 84 -9.99 -14.47 -8.96
N LEU A 85 -10.38 -13.75 -10.01
CA LEU A 85 -11.50 -12.78 -9.97
C LEU A 85 -12.85 -13.45 -10.20
N GLN A 86 -12.87 -14.70 -10.67
CA GLN A 86 -14.09 -15.48 -10.86
C GLN A 86 -14.54 -16.16 -9.55
N GLU A 87 -13.62 -16.35 -8.60
CA GLU A 87 -13.94 -16.84 -7.26
C GLU A 87 -14.63 -15.73 -6.45
N LEU A 88 -15.88 -15.96 -6.06
CA LEU A 88 -16.70 -14.99 -5.32
C LEU A 88 -15.98 -14.39 -4.09
N PRO A 89 -15.27 -15.16 -3.24
CA PRO A 89 -14.59 -14.57 -2.09
C PRO A 89 -13.42 -13.67 -2.45
N SER A 90 -12.63 -14.06 -3.44
CA SER A 90 -11.50 -13.27 -3.94
C SER A 90 -11.98 -11.99 -4.62
N LEU A 91 -13.10 -12.04 -5.35
CA LEU A 91 -13.75 -10.87 -5.93
C LEU A 91 -14.23 -9.89 -4.85
N ILE A 92 -14.98 -10.37 -3.85
CA ILE A 92 -15.50 -9.50 -2.76
C ILE A 92 -14.33 -8.85 -2.03
N THR A 93 -13.28 -9.59 -1.71
CA THR A 93 -12.10 -9.03 -1.04
C THR A 93 -11.35 -8.03 -1.89
N THR A 94 -11.25 -8.27 -3.19
CA THR A 94 -10.60 -7.34 -4.12
C THR A 94 -11.38 -6.03 -4.21
N VAL A 95 -12.71 -6.09 -4.31
CA VAL A 95 -13.58 -4.90 -4.33
C VAL A 95 -13.54 -4.17 -2.98
N ALA A 96 -13.61 -4.90 -1.86
CA ALA A 96 -13.52 -4.32 -0.53
C ALA A 96 -12.18 -3.60 -0.30
N ALA A 97 -11.07 -4.23 -0.69
CA ALA A 97 -9.75 -3.66 -0.62
C ALA A 97 -9.63 -2.43 -1.53
N PHE A 98 -10.20 -2.47 -2.73
CA PHE A 98 -10.23 -1.32 -3.65
C PHE A 98 -10.94 -0.11 -3.04
N LEU A 99 -12.15 -0.30 -2.50
CA LEU A 99 -12.91 0.78 -1.85
C LEU A 99 -12.20 1.34 -0.62
N PHE A 100 -11.61 0.44 0.20
CA PHE A 100 -10.83 0.85 1.35
C PHE A 100 -9.61 1.68 0.93
N PHE A 101 -8.84 1.24 -0.07
CA PHE A 101 -7.66 1.95 -0.57
C PHE A 101 -8.04 3.32 -1.17
N LEU A 102 -9.15 3.38 -1.89
CA LEU A 102 -9.69 4.63 -2.43
C LEU A 102 -10.03 5.63 -1.30
N GLY A 103 -10.58 5.13 -0.19
CA GLY A 103 -10.92 5.95 0.98
C GLY A 103 -9.72 6.38 1.83
N VAL A 104 -8.64 5.58 1.89
CA VAL A 104 -7.43 5.88 2.69
C VAL A 104 -6.50 6.88 1.99
N PHE A 105 -6.29 6.75 0.68
CA PHE A 105 -5.28 7.56 -0.02
C PHE A 105 -5.71 9.02 -0.20
N VAL A 106 -7.00 9.26 -0.41
CA VAL A 106 -7.51 10.61 -0.65
C VAL A 106 -7.25 11.55 0.54
N PRO A 107 -7.56 11.21 1.80
CA PRO A 107 -7.19 12.05 2.95
C PRO A 107 -5.68 12.29 3.06
N ILE A 108 -4.85 11.26 2.82
CA ILE A 108 -3.39 11.36 2.92
C ILE A 108 -2.84 12.38 1.90
N ASN A 109 -3.37 12.40 0.68
CA ASN A 109 -2.90 13.31 -0.36
C ASN A 109 -3.39 14.75 -0.16
N PHE A 110 -4.58 14.94 0.42
CA PHE A 110 -5.17 16.26 0.62
C PHE A 110 -4.91 16.87 2.01
N ILE A 111 -4.33 16.12 2.95
CA ILE A 111 -4.05 16.63 4.31
C ILE A 111 -3.12 17.84 4.30
N GLN A 112 -2.14 17.87 3.39
CA GLN A 112 -1.23 19.01 3.25
C GLN A 112 -1.96 20.24 2.72
N LEU A 113 -2.85 20.06 1.74
CA LEU A 113 -3.68 21.13 1.19
C LEU A 113 -4.63 21.69 2.26
N GLN A 114 -5.32 20.82 2.98
CA GLN A 114 -6.22 21.21 4.07
C GLN A 114 -5.47 21.93 5.21
N ALA A 115 -4.27 21.47 5.57
CA ALA A 115 -3.44 22.12 6.59
C ALA A 115 -3.06 23.55 6.18
N MET A 116 -2.66 23.76 4.93
CA MET A 116 -2.32 25.09 4.43
C MET A 116 -3.52 26.05 4.40
N GLU A 117 -4.73 25.55 4.14
CA GLU A 117 -5.94 26.38 4.26
C GLU A 117 -6.27 26.79 5.70
N HIS A 118 -5.85 26.00 6.69
CA HIS A 118 -5.95 26.37 8.11
C HIS A 118 -4.72 27.19 8.57
N GLU A 119 -4.16 27.97 7.64
CA GLU A 119 -3.03 28.89 7.88
C GLU A 119 -1.73 28.21 8.38
N MET A 120 -1.61 26.88 8.26
CA MET A 120 -0.36 26.20 8.60
C MET A 120 0.73 26.58 7.61
N SER A 121 1.92 26.90 8.13
CA SER A 121 3.10 27.15 7.30
C SER A 121 3.40 25.97 6.37
N LYS A 122 3.75 26.26 5.11
CA LYS A 122 4.14 25.27 4.09
C LYS A 122 5.21 24.30 4.59
N ARG A 123 6.13 24.78 5.44
CA ARG A 123 7.17 23.93 6.03
C ARG A 123 6.57 22.86 6.95
N VAL A 124 5.63 23.23 7.81
CA VAL A 124 4.99 22.30 8.77
C VAL A 124 4.06 21.34 8.03
N ALA A 125 3.26 21.84 7.09
CA ALA A 125 2.37 21.01 6.26
C ALA A 125 3.16 19.93 5.48
N ALA A 126 4.35 20.24 5.00
CA ALA A 126 5.22 19.28 4.31
C ALA A 126 5.63 18.08 5.19
N TYR A 127 5.69 18.24 6.51
CA TYR A 127 6.06 17.17 7.46
C TYR A 127 4.88 16.28 7.88
N LEU A 128 3.62 16.63 7.57
CA LEU A 128 2.46 15.83 7.97
C LEU A 128 2.50 14.40 7.42
N ILE A 129 2.87 14.23 6.15
CA ILE A 129 2.97 12.90 5.53
C ILE A 129 4.11 12.08 6.17
N PRO A 130 5.35 12.60 6.33
CA PRO A 130 6.39 11.92 7.11
C PRO A 130 5.97 11.54 8.53
N ILE A 131 5.22 12.39 9.24
CA ILE A 131 4.73 12.09 10.60
C ILE A 131 3.73 10.92 10.57
N LEU A 132 2.78 10.92 9.62
CA LEU A 132 1.84 9.81 9.44
C LEU A 132 2.55 8.49 9.08
N ASN A 133 3.57 8.55 8.22
CA ASN A 133 4.37 7.39 7.86
C ASN A 133 5.20 6.89 9.06
N ALA A 134 5.75 7.77 9.88
CA ALA A 134 6.48 7.40 11.09
C ALA A 134 5.57 6.70 12.12
N ALA A 135 4.34 7.21 12.31
CA ALA A 135 3.34 6.52 13.13
C ALA A 135 2.99 5.14 12.53
N SER A 136 2.91 5.04 11.21
CA SER A 136 2.64 3.77 10.51
C SER A 136 3.77 2.76 10.69
N VAL A 137 5.04 3.16 10.77
CA VAL A 137 6.15 2.27 11.12
C VAL A 137 5.91 1.61 12.48
N PHE A 138 5.51 2.41 13.48
CA PHE A 138 5.21 1.89 14.82
C PHE A 138 4.01 0.93 14.80
N VAL A 139 2.93 1.29 14.09
CA VAL A 139 1.73 0.45 13.99
C VAL A 139 2.00 -0.86 13.25
N VAL A 140 2.77 -0.85 12.16
CA VAL A 140 3.13 -2.05 11.41
C VAL A 140 4.02 -2.98 12.26
N LEU A 141 4.99 -2.41 12.99
CA LEU A 141 5.83 -3.19 13.90
C LEU A 141 5.05 -3.72 15.13
N TYR A 142 4.10 -2.96 15.66
CA TYR A 142 3.23 -3.39 16.78
C TYR A 142 2.13 -4.37 16.33
N GLY A 143 1.69 -4.26 15.07
CA GLY A 143 0.78 -5.19 14.39
C GLY A 143 1.28 -6.64 14.33
N PHE A 144 2.55 -6.86 14.70
CA PHE A 144 3.17 -8.16 15.01
C PHE A 144 2.29 -9.05 15.90
N GLY A 145 1.57 -8.48 16.87
CA GLY A 145 0.68 -9.23 17.76
C GLY A 145 -0.74 -9.45 17.24
N SER A 146 -1.24 -8.61 16.31
CA SER A 146 -2.66 -8.57 15.92
C SER A 146 -2.96 -9.13 14.53
N GLY A 147 -1.94 -9.40 13.70
CA GLY A 147 -2.12 -10.02 12.38
C GLY A 147 -2.91 -9.15 11.39
N THR A 148 -2.64 -7.85 11.35
CA THR A 148 -3.47 -6.87 10.64
C THR A 148 -3.19 -6.73 9.14
N LEU A 149 -4.23 -6.33 8.41
CA LEU A 149 -4.40 -5.98 6.98
C LEU A 149 -3.58 -6.76 5.92
N VAL A 150 -2.25 -6.71 5.91
CA VAL A 150 -1.42 -7.41 4.91
C VAL A 150 -1.46 -8.93 5.13
N ASN A 151 -1.54 -9.36 6.38
CA ASN A 151 -1.80 -10.77 6.70
C ASN A 151 -3.22 -11.17 6.30
N ALA A 152 -4.24 -10.33 6.51
CA ALA A 152 -5.64 -10.62 6.17
C ALA A 152 -5.87 -10.77 4.66
N THR A 153 -5.12 -10.04 3.83
CA THR A 153 -5.13 -10.20 2.38
C THR A 153 -4.54 -11.55 1.94
N ARG A 154 -3.57 -12.11 2.69
CA ARG A 154 -2.90 -13.37 2.32
C ARG A 154 -3.45 -14.60 3.04
N THR A 155 -4.00 -14.50 4.25
CA THR A 155 -4.67 -15.62 4.92
C THR A 155 -5.91 -16.07 4.15
N GLN A 156 -6.49 -15.22 3.32
CA GLN A 156 -7.58 -15.63 2.42
C GLN A 156 -7.08 -16.48 1.23
N VAL A 157 -5.80 -16.37 0.88
CA VAL A 157 -5.19 -17.03 -0.28
C VAL A 157 -4.37 -18.27 0.14
N ALA A 158 -3.83 -18.30 1.35
CA ALA A 158 -2.88 -19.31 1.79
C ALA A 158 -3.43 -20.71 2.17
N PRO A 159 -4.66 -20.90 2.66
CA PRO A 159 -5.11 -22.21 3.13
C PRO A 159 -5.30 -23.23 2.01
N ASN A 160 -5.74 -22.78 0.83
CA ASN A 160 -6.21 -23.66 -0.25
C ASN A 160 -5.45 -23.49 -1.58
N SER A 161 -4.53 -22.53 -1.71
CA SER A 161 -3.81 -22.27 -2.96
C SER A 161 -2.34 -22.69 -2.87
N ASN A 162 -1.83 -23.32 -3.94
CA ASN A 162 -0.42 -23.65 -4.07
C ASN A 162 0.45 -22.39 -3.90
N ILE A 163 1.66 -22.52 -3.32
CA ILE A 163 2.60 -21.41 -3.04
C ILE A 163 2.85 -20.53 -4.29
N GLU A 164 2.71 -21.11 -5.47
CA GLU A 164 2.88 -20.48 -6.77
C GLU A 164 1.69 -19.58 -7.17
N GLU A 165 0.45 -19.93 -6.81
CA GLU A 165 -0.74 -19.12 -7.07
C GLU A 165 -0.84 -17.90 -6.16
N ILE A 166 -0.23 -17.97 -4.97
CA ILE A 166 -0.17 -16.84 -4.02
C ILE A 166 0.44 -15.62 -4.69
N GLY A 167 1.48 -15.81 -5.51
CA GLY A 167 2.15 -14.73 -6.23
C GLY A 167 1.25 -14.05 -7.26
N ILE A 168 0.53 -14.84 -8.07
CA ILE A 168 -0.39 -14.35 -9.10
C ILE A 168 -1.56 -13.61 -8.46
N ARG A 169 -2.22 -14.20 -7.47
CA ARG A 169 -3.34 -13.59 -6.74
C ARG A 169 -2.94 -12.28 -6.08
N THR A 170 -1.77 -12.25 -5.42
CA THR A 170 -1.22 -11.02 -4.81
C THR A 170 -0.92 -9.96 -5.88
N GLY A 171 -0.34 -10.35 -7.02
CA GLY A 171 -0.02 -9.44 -8.12
C GLY A 171 -1.27 -8.82 -8.76
N VAL A 172 -2.29 -9.63 -9.04
CA VAL A 172 -3.58 -9.17 -9.60
C VAL A 172 -4.26 -8.19 -8.64
N LEU A 173 -4.27 -8.50 -7.34
CA LEU A 173 -4.82 -7.59 -6.34
C LEU A 173 -4.08 -6.24 -6.33
N PHE A 174 -2.75 -6.23 -6.24
CA PHE A 174 -1.99 -4.97 -6.25
C PHE A 174 -2.16 -4.19 -7.55
N ALA A 175 -2.32 -4.87 -8.69
CA ALA A 175 -2.62 -4.22 -9.95
C ALA A 175 -3.98 -3.49 -9.92
N ILE A 176 -5.01 -4.10 -9.32
CA ILE A 176 -6.33 -3.47 -9.14
C ILE A 176 -6.26 -2.32 -8.13
N LEU A 177 -5.53 -2.49 -7.01
CA LEU A 177 -5.36 -1.44 -6.01
C LEU A 177 -4.57 -0.23 -6.55
N ALA A 178 -3.65 -0.43 -7.50
CA ALA A 178 -2.97 0.67 -8.16
C ALA A 178 -3.95 1.59 -8.92
N LEU A 179 -5.03 1.03 -9.50
CA LEU A 179 -6.09 1.83 -10.11
C LEU A 179 -6.82 2.70 -9.09
N ALA A 180 -7.00 2.22 -7.86
CA ALA A 180 -7.61 3.03 -6.80
C ALA A 180 -6.76 4.27 -6.47
N GLY A 181 -5.44 4.10 -6.38
CA GLY A 181 -4.51 5.22 -6.18
C GLY A 181 -4.52 6.22 -7.35
N LEU A 182 -4.61 5.71 -8.58
CA LEU A 182 -4.67 6.55 -9.78
C LEU A 182 -5.97 7.34 -9.89
N VAL A 183 -7.11 6.70 -9.64
CA VAL A 183 -8.45 7.29 -9.81
C VAL A 183 -8.87 8.13 -8.59
N GLY A 184 -8.37 7.80 -7.40
CA GLY A 184 -8.71 8.51 -6.15
C GLY A 184 -8.31 9.98 -6.17
N ASN A 185 -7.13 10.31 -6.72
CA ASN A 185 -6.64 11.68 -6.74
C ASN A 185 -7.48 12.63 -7.62
N PRO A 186 -7.82 12.30 -8.88
CA PRO A 186 -8.75 13.08 -9.68
C PRO A 186 -10.14 13.22 -9.04
N ILE A 187 -10.70 12.14 -8.47
CA ILE A 187 -11.99 12.19 -7.78
C ILE A 187 -11.93 13.17 -6.60
N GLY A 188 -10.89 13.06 -5.77
CA GLY A 188 -10.69 13.96 -4.65
C GLY A 188 -10.55 15.42 -5.08
N GLY A 189 -9.82 15.66 -6.18
CA GLY A 189 -9.62 17.00 -6.73
C GLY A 189 -10.90 17.64 -7.23
N VAL A 190 -11.77 16.89 -7.92
CA VAL A 190 -13.08 17.38 -8.39
C VAL A 190 -14.02 17.66 -7.21
N ILE A 191 -14.01 16.80 -6.19
CA ILE A 191 -14.83 16.99 -4.99
C ILE A 191 -14.39 18.25 -4.23
N ASP A 192 -13.09 18.48 -4.12
CA ASP A 192 -12.53 19.65 -3.46
C ASP A 192 -12.78 20.94 -4.24
N ALA A 193 -12.62 20.90 -5.56
CA ALA A 193 -12.90 22.03 -6.45
C ALA A 193 -14.36 22.53 -6.33
N ARG A 194 -15.31 21.64 -6.02
CA ARG A 194 -16.72 22.00 -5.74
C ARG A 194 -16.98 22.42 -4.29
N GLY A 195 -16.04 22.15 -3.40
CA GLY A 195 -16.17 22.33 -1.95
C GLY A 195 -15.71 23.69 -1.42
N ASN A 196 -15.08 24.52 -2.27
CA ASN A 196 -14.49 25.83 -1.92
C ASN A 196 -13.63 25.76 -0.62
N GLY A 197 -12.70 24.81 -0.54
CA GLY A 197 -11.78 24.67 0.59
C GLY A 197 -12.39 24.08 1.88
N ARG A 198 -13.68 23.76 1.91
CA ARG A 198 -14.29 23.25 3.15
C ARG A 198 -13.95 21.78 3.43
N PHE A 199 -13.37 21.04 2.47
CA PHE A 199 -13.05 19.60 2.51
C PHE A 199 -14.17 18.67 3.02
N ARG A 200 -15.38 19.17 3.28
CA ARG A 200 -16.50 18.40 3.87
C ARG A 200 -16.98 17.32 2.93
N GLY A 201 -17.04 17.62 1.62
CA GLY A 201 -17.35 16.64 0.59
C GLY A 201 -16.31 15.52 0.54
N LEU A 202 -15.03 15.89 0.62
CA LEU A 202 -13.92 14.95 0.61
C LEU A 202 -13.97 14.02 1.83
N LYS A 203 -14.15 14.57 3.03
CA LYS A 203 -14.26 13.81 4.29
C LYS A 203 -15.44 12.82 4.24
N LYS A 204 -16.60 13.25 3.74
CA LYS A 204 -17.77 12.37 3.58
C LYS A 204 -17.51 11.24 2.59
N PHE A 205 -16.94 11.56 1.43
CA PHE A 205 -16.58 10.56 0.42
C PHE A 205 -15.63 9.50 1.01
N CYS A 206 -14.56 9.94 1.67
CA CYS A 206 -13.58 9.03 2.27
C CYS A 206 -14.22 8.17 3.38
N GLY A 207 -15.03 8.78 4.26
CA GLY A 207 -15.73 8.04 5.31
C GLY A 207 -16.67 6.96 4.76
N VAL A 208 -17.46 7.27 3.72
CA VAL A 208 -18.36 6.30 3.08
C VAL A 208 -17.57 5.17 2.43
N MET A 209 -16.51 5.47 1.68
CA MET A 209 -15.68 4.45 1.03
C MET A 209 -14.97 3.54 2.04
N LEU A 210 -14.46 4.12 3.13
CA LEU A 210 -13.84 3.37 4.23
C LEU A 210 -14.83 2.46 4.94
N MET A 211 -16.03 2.95 5.25
CA MET A 211 -17.06 2.13 5.89
C MET A 211 -17.56 1.03 4.95
N ALA A 212 -17.80 1.33 3.67
CA ALA A 212 -18.20 0.35 2.68
C ALA A 212 -17.14 -0.75 2.51
N GLY A 213 -15.87 -0.37 2.32
CA GLY A 213 -14.75 -1.31 2.20
C GLY A 213 -14.55 -2.15 3.47
N SER A 214 -14.67 -1.53 4.66
CA SER A 214 -14.53 -2.25 5.93
C SER A 214 -15.66 -3.25 6.15
N THR A 215 -16.91 -2.86 5.90
CA THR A 215 -18.07 -3.76 6.01
C THR A 215 -17.97 -4.92 5.02
N MET A 216 -17.57 -4.66 3.78
CA MET A 216 -17.35 -5.73 2.79
C MET A 216 -16.18 -6.65 3.17
N CYS A 217 -15.10 -6.13 3.76
CA CYS A 217 -14.01 -6.94 4.29
C CYS A 217 -14.47 -7.83 5.44
N ILE A 218 -15.28 -7.32 6.38
CA ILE A 218 -15.85 -8.10 7.49
C ILE A 218 -16.77 -9.19 6.93
N PHE A 219 -17.62 -8.84 5.97
CA PHE A 219 -18.50 -9.80 5.29
C PHE A 219 -17.70 -10.89 4.55
N ALA A 220 -16.64 -10.53 3.83
CA ALA A 220 -15.75 -11.49 3.17
C ALA A 220 -15.07 -12.43 4.16
N LYS A 221 -14.62 -11.92 5.31
CA LYS A 221 -14.06 -12.77 6.38
C LYS A 221 -15.12 -13.71 6.96
N ALA A 222 -16.34 -13.21 7.19
CA ALA A 222 -17.45 -14.01 7.74
C ALA A 222 -17.88 -15.15 6.80
N THR A 223 -17.94 -14.90 5.49
CA THR A 223 -18.31 -15.92 4.48
C THR A 223 -17.20 -16.94 4.23
N LEU A 224 -15.93 -16.53 4.35
CA LEU A 224 -14.78 -17.41 4.09
C LEU A 224 -14.40 -18.32 5.26
N TRP A 225 -14.52 -17.83 6.50
CA TRP A 225 -13.98 -18.53 7.68
C TRP A 225 -15.08 -19.15 8.55
N GLY A 226 -16.34 -18.76 8.36
CA GLY A 226 -17.37 -18.91 9.39
C GLY A 226 -16.97 -18.09 10.62
N LEU A 227 -17.92 -17.39 11.24
CA LEU A 227 -17.66 -16.75 12.52
C LEU A 227 -17.26 -17.83 13.54
N LYS A 228 -15.97 -17.95 13.82
CA LYS A 228 -15.41 -18.66 14.97
C LYS A 228 -14.73 -17.65 15.88
#